data_AF-A0ABD3D178-F1
#
_entry.id   AF-A0ABD3D178-F1
#
_cell.length_a   1.000
_cell.length_b   1.000
_cell.length_c   1.000
_cell.angle_alpha   90.00
_cell.angle_beta   90.00
_cell.angle_gamma   90.00
#
_symmetry.space_group_name_H-M   'P 1'
#
loop_
_entity.id
_entity.type
_entity.pdbx_description
1 polymer ?
#
loop_
_entity_poly.entity_id
_entity_poly.type
_entity_poly.pdbx_seq_one_letter_code
_entity_poly.pdbx_strand_id
1 'polypeptide(L)'
;MLNTLTRYNDTTFDKKLVKESLFFFESGTNDIFSYFNAPTITPEAYVQSMLIEVRHFVDTICKLGARRVVLFALGPAGCVPSRTTFRGGPFTKCYGKMNKMAKAYNMGLENIVFRDLGARYRGAFGVYEDIYKTFKIFRDDPKRYGFANVDSACCGNGKLGGELTLW
;
A
#
# COMPACT_ATOMS: atom_id res chain seq x y z
N MET A 1 11.92 -0.26 -14.53
CA MET A 1 13.26 0.37 -14.63
C MET A 1 13.48 1.20 -13.35
N LEU A 2 13.79 0.57 -12.21
CA LEU A 2 14.03 1.24 -10.92
C LEU A 2 15.47 0.98 -10.47
N ASN A 3 16.41 1.66 -11.13
CA ASN A 3 17.85 1.50 -10.93
C ASN A 3 18.50 2.64 -10.14
N THR A 4 17.75 3.36 -9.29
CA THR A 4 18.35 4.56 -8.68
C THR A 4 17.71 4.93 -7.34
N LEU A 5 18.21 4.34 -6.27
CA LEU A 5 18.33 5.04 -4.99
C LEU A 5 19.76 5.54 -4.92
N THR A 6 20.14 6.66 -5.54
CA THR A 6 21.50 7.22 -5.42
C THR A 6 21.57 8.20 -4.24
N ARG A 7 22.70 8.19 -3.52
CA ARG A 7 23.14 9.40 -2.81
C ARG A 7 23.44 10.45 -3.87
N TYR A 8 22.91 11.67 -3.70
CA TYR A 8 23.29 12.81 -4.51
C TYR A 8 24.83 12.95 -4.46
N ASN A 9 25.50 12.71 -5.59
CA ASN A 9 26.96 12.80 -5.84
C ASN A 9 27.91 11.66 -5.40
N ASP A 10 27.44 10.46 -5.04
CA ASP A 10 28.36 9.32 -4.80
C ASP A 10 27.86 8.03 -5.46
N THR A 11 28.68 7.44 -6.34
CA THR A 11 28.36 6.26 -7.17
C THR A 11 28.54 4.93 -6.43
N THR A 12 29.04 4.96 -5.19
CA THR A 12 29.27 3.75 -4.41
C THR A 12 28.39 3.68 -3.17
N PHE A 13 27.60 2.60 -3.08
CA PHE A 13 26.82 2.28 -1.89
C PHE A 13 27.74 1.77 -0.79
N ASP A 14 27.69 2.41 0.38
CA ASP A 14 28.21 1.79 1.58
C ASP A 14 27.33 0.58 1.93
N LYS A 15 27.82 -0.61 1.54
CA LYS A 15 27.15 -1.88 1.79
C LYS A 15 26.88 -2.13 3.28
N LYS A 16 27.69 -1.55 4.18
CA LYS A 16 27.46 -1.64 5.62
C LYS A 16 26.24 -0.81 6.00
N LEU A 17 26.15 0.44 5.54
CA LEU A 17 24.98 1.30 5.80
C LEU A 17 23.69 0.71 5.23
N VAL A 18 23.73 0.15 4.02
CA VAL A 18 22.57 -0.52 3.41
C VAL A 18 22.13 -1.73 4.24
N LYS A 19 23.07 -2.53 4.73
CA LYS A 19 22.76 -3.70 5.56
C LYS A 19 22.18 -3.34 6.93
N GLU A 20 22.61 -2.22 7.51
CA GLU A 20 22.17 -1.73 8.83
C GLU A 20 20.87 -0.91 8.77
N SER A 21 20.54 -0.34 7.61
CA SER A 21 19.32 0.42 7.36
C SER A 21 18.03 -0.41 7.46
N LEU A 22 16.92 0.27 7.75
CA LEU A 22 15.56 -0.25 7.68
C LEU A 22 14.86 0.31 6.44
N PHE A 23 14.29 -0.55 5.62
CA PHE A 23 13.63 -0.17 4.36
C PHE A 23 12.12 -0.24 4.54
N PHE A 24 11.47 0.91 4.52
CA PHE A 24 10.02 1.02 4.59
C PHE A 24 9.44 1.11 3.18
N PHE A 25 8.43 0.31 2.88
CA PHE A 25 7.76 0.28 1.59
C PHE A 25 6.25 0.27 1.74
N GLU A 26 5.59 1.23 1.10
CA GLU A 26 4.15 1.30 0.90
C GLU A 26 3.91 1.64 -0.57
N SER A 27 3.05 0.88 -1.23
CA SER A 27 2.63 1.12 -2.61
C SER A 27 1.41 0.25 -2.91
N GLY A 28 0.53 0.71 -3.81
CA GLY A 28 -0.58 -0.09 -4.34
C GLY A 28 -1.96 0.57 -4.31
N THR A 29 -2.18 1.59 -3.47
CA THR A 29 -3.50 2.25 -3.40
C THR A 29 -3.85 2.96 -4.71
N ASN A 30 -2.88 3.65 -5.32
CA ASN A 30 -3.06 4.34 -6.61
C ASN A 30 -3.36 3.37 -7.75
N ASP A 31 -2.72 2.19 -7.75
CA ASP A 31 -2.97 1.12 -8.71
C ASP A 31 -4.41 0.62 -8.60
N ILE A 32 -4.90 0.39 -7.37
CA ILE A 32 -6.31 0.03 -7.15
C ILE A 32 -7.25 1.14 -7.64
N PHE A 33 -6.98 2.42 -7.36
CA PHE A 33 -7.79 3.51 -7.89
C PHE A 33 -7.78 3.53 -9.43
N SER A 34 -6.61 3.32 -10.04
CA SER A 34 -6.45 3.28 -11.49
C SER A 34 -7.26 2.13 -12.11
N TYR A 35 -7.24 0.96 -11.46
CA TYR A 35 -8.08 -0.18 -11.83
C TYR A 35 -9.57 0.16 -11.82
N PHE A 36 -10.06 0.86 -10.81
CA PHE A 36 -11.49 1.24 -10.72
C PHE A 36 -11.89 2.37 -11.68
N ASN A 37 -10.94 3.15 -12.18
CA ASN A 37 -11.17 4.13 -13.25
C ASN A 37 -11.28 3.45 -14.62
N ALA A 38 -10.34 2.57 -14.95
CA ALA A 38 -10.27 1.91 -16.24
C ALA A 38 -9.80 0.44 -16.09
N PRO A 39 -10.69 -0.50 -15.74
CA PRO A 39 -10.31 -1.88 -15.52
C PRO A 39 -9.94 -2.55 -16.85
N THR A 40 -8.73 -3.10 -16.93
CA THR A 40 -8.20 -3.74 -18.16
C THR A 40 -8.18 -5.27 -18.09
N ILE A 41 -8.10 -5.83 -16.88
CA ILE A 41 -8.01 -7.28 -16.61
C ILE A 41 -8.87 -7.65 -15.40
N THR A 42 -8.89 -8.93 -15.01
CA THR A 42 -9.59 -9.35 -13.80
C THR A 42 -8.94 -8.74 -12.55
N PRO A 43 -9.71 -8.46 -11.47
CA PRO A 43 -9.16 -7.94 -10.22
C PRO A 43 -8.03 -8.79 -9.67
N GLU A 44 -8.18 -10.11 -9.77
CA GLU A 44 -7.21 -11.09 -9.30
C GLU A 44 -5.90 -11.00 -10.09
N ALA A 45 -5.97 -10.91 -11.42
CA ALA A 45 -4.78 -10.76 -12.27
C ALA A 45 -4.06 -9.43 -12.01
N TYR A 46 -4.81 -8.35 -11.79
CA TYR A 46 -4.24 -7.04 -11.46
C TYR A 46 -3.54 -7.03 -10.10
N VAL A 47 -4.14 -7.64 -9.08
CA VAL A 47 -3.48 -7.81 -7.77
C VAL A 47 -2.21 -8.65 -7.89
N GLN A 48 -2.21 -9.70 -8.72
CA GLN A 48 -1.00 -10.48 -8.96
C GLN A 48 0.09 -9.66 -9.66
N SER A 49 -0.24 -8.83 -10.65
CA SER A 49 0.77 -7.95 -11.28
C SER A 49 1.35 -6.95 -10.28
N MET A 50 0.53 -6.38 -9.41
CA MET A 50 1.04 -5.50 -8.33
C MET A 50 2.02 -6.25 -7.42
N LEU A 51 1.71 -7.49 -7.02
CA LEU A 51 2.57 -8.31 -6.16
C LEU A 51 3.87 -8.75 -6.86
N ILE A 52 3.87 -8.91 -8.19
CA ILE A 52 5.09 -9.17 -8.96
C ILE A 52 6.04 -7.98 -8.84
N GLU A 53 5.53 -6.75 -8.99
CA GLU A 53 6.35 -5.53 -8.86
C GLU A 53 6.93 -5.37 -7.44
N VAL A 54 6.15 -5.68 -6.40
CA VAL A 54 6.69 -5.67 -5.02
C VAL A 54 7.81 -6.69 -4.84
N ARG A 55 7.63 -7.92 -5.35
CA ARG A 55 8.67 -8.94 -5.28
C ARG A 55 9.93 -8.48 -6.02
N HIS A 56 9.77 -7.85 -7.18
CA HIS A 56 10.89 -7.31 -7.92
C HIS A 56 11.62 -6.20 -7.16
N PHE A 57 10.88 -5.30 -6.50
CA PHE A 57 11.46 -4.27 -5.64
C PHE A 57 12.24 -4.88 -4.46
N VAL A 58 11.61 -5.79 -3.71
CA VAL A 58 12.24 -6.45 -2.54
C VAL A 58 13.49 -7.22 -2.95
N ASP A 59 13.42 -7.95 -4.07
CA ASP A 59 14.54 -8.67 -4.66
C ASP A 59 15.70 -7.73 -5.01
N THR A 60 15.39 -6.60 -5.65
CA THR A 60 16.38 -5.58 -6.03
C THR A 60 17.09 -5.00 -4.81
N ILE A 61 16.37 -4.53 -3.79
CA ILE A 61 17.00 -3.95 -2.60
C ILE A 61 17.81 -4.99 -1.81
N CYS A 62 17.35 -6.25 -1.76
CA CYS A 62 18.06 -7.32 -1.06
C CYS A 62 19.36 -7.71 -1.79
N LYS A 63 19.37 -7.70 -3.13
CA LYS A 63 20.60 -7.85 -3.94
C LYS A 63 21.60 -6.72 -3.70
N LEU A 64 21.11 -5.50 -3.43
CA LEU A 64 21.94 -4.35 -3.05
C LEU A 64 22.46 -4.39 -1.61
N GLY A 65 21.94 -5.31 -0.77
CA GLY A 65 22.43 -5.55 0.59
C GLY A 65 21.40 -5.33 1.69
N ALA A 66 20.18 -4.88 1.37
CA ALA A 66 19.13 -4.68 2.36
C ALA A 66 18.80 -6.00 3.07
N ARG A 67 18.64 -5.96 4.39
CA ARG A 67 18.26 -7.13 5.20
C ARG A 67 17.12 -6.87 6.17
N ARG A 68 16.62 -5.64 6.25
CA ARG A 68 15.55 -5.25 7.17
C ARG A 68 14.48 -4.54 6.36
N VAL A 69 13.38 -5.21 6.07
CA VAL A 69 12.33 -4.71 5.17
C VAL A 69 11.00 -4.64 5.90
N VAL A 70 10.33 -3.50 5.83
CA VAL A 70 8.98 -3.30 6.36
C VAL A 70 8.05 -3.08 5.18
N LEU A 71 7.09 -3.99 4.99
CA LEU A 71 6.04 -3.84 4.00
C LEU A 71 4.76 -3.40 4.71
N PHE A 72 4.28 -2.20 4.37
CA PHE A 72 3.00 -1.70 4.86
C PHE A 72 1.85 -2.27 4.05
N ALA A 73 0.86 -2.81 4.76
CA ALA A 73 -0.43 -3.13 4.19
C ALA A 73 -1.12 -1.87 3.67
N LEU A 74 -1.92 -2.02 2.62
CA LEU A 74 -2.84 -0.98 2.19
C LEU A 74 -3.92 -0.80 3.26
N GLY A 75 -4.27 0.45 3.53
CA GLY A 75 -5.47 0.78 4.28
C GLY A 75 -6.75 0.36 3.54
N PRO A 76 -7.93 0.60 4.13
CA PRO A 76 -9.20 0.30 3.48
C PRO A 76 -9.48 1.31 2.36
N ALA A 77 -8.89 1.07 1.18
CA ALA A 77 -8.98 1.95 0.01
C ALA A 77 -10.43 2.28 -0.38
N GLY A 78 -11.37 1.34 -0.23
CA GLY A 78 -12.79 1.59 -0.49
C GLY A 78 -13.47 2.51 0.52
N CYS A 79 -12.83 2.87 1.63
CA CYS A 79 -13.37 3.78 2.64
C CYS A 79 -12.92 5.24 2.45
N VAL A 80 -12.01 5.53 1.52
CA VAL A 80 -11.61 6.92 1.26
C VAL A 80 -12.82 7.75 0.75
N PRO A 81 -12.90 9.06 1.05
CA PRO A 81 -14.00 9.89 0.59
C PRO A 81 -14.20 9.88 -0.92
N SER A 82 -13.11 9.87 -1.70
CA SER A 82 -13.14 9.81 -3.18
C SER A 82 -13.75 8.52 -3.74
N ARG A 83 -14.10 7.53 -2.91
CA ARG A 83 -14.82 6.32 -3.35
C ARG A 83 -16.05 6.62 -4.20
N THR A 84 -16.68 7.77 -3.98
CA THR A 84 -17.91 8.21 -4.65
C THR A 84 -17.70 8.68 -6.08
N THR A 85 -16.46 8.96 -6.49
CA THR A 85 -16.11 9.37 -7.85
C THR A 85 -15.92 8.19 -8.79
N PHE A 86 -15.64 6.99 -8.25
CA PHE A 86 -15.47 5.77 -9.05
C PHE A 86 -16.81 5.17 -9.46
N ARG A 87 -16.83 4.49 -10.61
CA ARG A 87 -18.02 3.82 -11.13
C ARG A 87 -18.55 2.78 -10.13
N GLY A 88 -19.82 2.94 -9.73
CA GLY A 88 -20.47 2.06 -8.75
C GLY A 88 -20.04 2.29 -7.29
N GLY A 89 -19.33 3.39 -7.03
CA GLY A 89 -18.90 3.80 -5.70
C GLY A 89 -20.07 4.16 -4.76
N PRO A 90 -20.20 3.51 -3.59
CA PRO A 90 -21.27 3.81 -2.64
C PRO A 90 -21.03 5.07 -1.81
N PHE A 91 -22.11 5.81 -1.49
CA PHE A 91 -22.06 6.99 -0.62
C PHE A 91 -22.02 6.62 0.87
N THR A 92 -22.90 5.72 1.30
CA THR A 92 -23.19 5.46 2.72
C THR A 92 -22.32 4.38 3.37
N LYS A 93 -21.50 3.68 2.59
CA LYS A 93 -20.64 2.60 3.07
C LYS A 93 -19.33 2.58 2.30
N CYS A 94 -18.34 1.86 2.80
CA CYS A 94 -17.11 1.62 2.05
C CYS A 94 -17.37 0.78 0.79
N TYR A 95 -16.60 1.04 -0.26
CA TYR A 95 -16.65 0.28 -1.50
C TYR A 95 -16.03 -1.11 -1.31
N GLY A 96 -16.90 -2.11 -1.07
CA GLY A 96 -16.50 -3.48 -0.77
C GLY A 96 -15.63 -4.14 -1.84
N LYS A 97 -15.88 -3.87 -3.14
CA LYS A 97 -15.06 -4.42 -4.23
C LYS A 97 -13.61 -3.94 -4.15
N MET A 98 -13.41 -2.65 -3.89
CA MET A 98 -12.09 -2.04 -3.74
C MET A 98 -11.36 -2.59 -2.50
N ASN A 99 -12.07 -2.72 -1.39
CA ASN A 99 -11.54 -3.33 -0.17
C ASN A 99 -11.19 -4.82 -0.34
N LYS A 100 -11.91 -5.56 -1.20
CA LYS A 100 -11.57 -6.96 -1.52
C LYS A 100 -10.21 -7.04 -2.25
N MET A 101 -9.95 -6.16 -3.22
CA MET A 101 -8.66 -6.08 -3.89
C MET A 101 -7.53 -5.71 -2.93
N ALA A 102 -7.74 -4.69 -2.09
CA ALA A 102 -6.76 -4.28 -1.08
C ALA A 102 -6.41 -5.42 -0.12
N LYS A 103 -7.40 -6.16 0.38
CA LYS A 103 -7.16 -7.34 1.24
C LYS A 103 -6.41 -8.47 0.53
N ALA A 104 -6.73 -8.74 -0.73
CA ALA A 104 -6.02 -9.75 -1.53
C ALA A 104 -4.54 -9.38 -1.72
N TYR A 105 -4.26 -8.12 -2.02
CA TYR A 105 -2.91 -7.60 -2.10
C TYR A 105 -2.18 -7.68 -0.74
N ASN A 106 -2.83 -7.28 0.34
CA ASN A 106 -2.29 -7.34 1.70
C ASN A 106 -1.88 -8.75 2.14
N MET A 107 -2.68 -9.78 1.83
CA MET A 107 -2.30 -11.18 2.07
C MET A 107 -1.07 -11.58 1.23
N GLY A 108 -0.92 -11.03 0.03
CA GLY A 108 0.26 -11.23 -0.80
C GLY A 108 1.51 -10.62 -0.17
N LEU A 109 1.42 -9.38 0.35
CA LEU A 109 2.52 -8.71 1.06
C LEU A 109 2.96 -9.50 2.30
N GLU A 110 1.99 -9.97 3.08
CA GLU A 110 2.22 -10.81 4.26
C GLU A 110 3.01 -12.09 3.90
N ASN A 111 2.63 -12.74 2.80
CA ASN A 111 3.36 -13.91 2.29
C ASN A 111 4.79 -13.56 1.82
N ILE A 112 5.00 -12.39 1.20
CA ILE A 112 6.35 -11.94 0.82
C ILE A 112 7.24 -11.80 2.05
N VAL A 113 6.71 -11.21 3.13
CA VAL A 113 7.43 -11.01 4.39
C VAL A 113 7.73 -12.35 5.08
N PHE A 114 6.72 -13.17 5.31
CA PHE A 114 6.86 -14.34 6.18
C PHE A 114 7.36 -15.60 5.46
N ARG A 115 7.17 -15.71 4.14
CA ARG A 115 7.57 -16.91 3.38
C ARG A 115 8.75 -16.64 2.45
N ASP A 116 8.69 -15.58 1.66
CA ASP A 116 9.67 -15.36 0.58
C ASP A 116 11.00 -14.78 1.09
N LEU A 117 10.96 -13.77 1.96
CA LEU A 117 12.14 -12.96 2.28
C LEU A 117 13.27 -13.78 2.93
N GLY A 118 12.98 -14.45 4.06
CA GLY A 118 13.97 -15.24 4.79
C GLY A 118 14.44 -16.48 4.02
N ALA A 119 13.58 -17.05 3.18
CA ALA A 119 13.91 -18.22 2.35
C ALA A 119 14.88 -17.87 1.22
N ARG A 120 14.77 -16.66 0.63
CA ARG A 120 15.62 -16.22 -0.49
C ARG A 120 16.89 -15.49 -0.03
N TYR A 121 16.82 -14.78 1.10
CA TYR A 121 17.89 -13.90 1.54
C TYR A 121 18.32 -14.22 2.98
N ARG A 122 19.41 -14.98 3.11
CA ARG A 122 19.95 -15.34 4.43
C ARG A 122 20.23 -14.10 5.28
N GLY A 123 19.72 -14.13 6.51
CA GLY A 123 19.85 -13.04 7.47
C GLY A 123 18.94 -11.84 7.20
N ALA A 124 18.05 -11.92 6.21
CA ALA A 124 16.99 -10.93 6.04
C ALA A 124 15.86 -11.21 7.03
N PHE A 125 15.31 -10.16 7.62
CA PHE A 125 14.06 -10.21 8.36
C PHE A 125 13.10 -9.17 7.79
N GLY A 126 11.82 -9.50 7.84
CA GLY A 126 10.75 -8.65 7.35
C GLY A 126 9.74 -8.37 8.44
N VAL A 127 9.11 -7.19 8.38
CA VAL A 127 7.95 -6.82 9.18
C VAL A 127 6.80 -6.54 8.23
N TYR A 128 5.64 -7.08 8.54
CA TYR A 128 4.38 -6.76 7.88
C TYR A 128 3.57 -5.86 8.80
N GLU A 129 3.29 -4.63 8.34
CA GLU A 129 2.54 -3.65 9.13
C GLU A 129 1.09 -3.58 8.67
N ASP A 130 0.16 -4.12 9.48
CA ASP A 130 -1.27 -4.19 9.20
C ASP A 130 -1.99 -2.85 9.47
N ILE A 131 -1.71 -1.87 8.62
CA ILE A 131 -2.40 -0.57 8.64
C ILE A 131 -3.92 -0.72 8.38
N TYR A 132 -4.35 -1.76 7.65
CA TYR A 132 -5.77 -2.01 7.41
C TYR A 132 -6.53 -2.18 8.72
N LYS A 133 -5.99 -3.01 9.63
CA LYS A 133 -6.57 -3.24 10.95
C LYS A 133 -6.55 -1.98 11.81
N THR A 134 -5.47 -1.20 11.77
CA THR A 134 -5.37 0.08 12.49
C THR A 134 -6.48 1.04 12.08
N PHE A 135 -6.68 1.27 10.77
CA PHE A 135 -7.78 2.10 10.30
C PHE A 135 -9.15 1.54 10.66
N LYS A 136 -9.32 0.21 10.63
CA LYS A 136 -10.57 -0.41 11.04
C LYS A 136 -10.89 -0.11 12.51
N ILE A 137 -9.91 -0.18 13.41
CA ILE A 137 -10.08 0.14 14.83
C ILE A 137 -10.55 1.59 15.01
N PHE A 138 -9.92 2.55 14.32
CA PHE A 138 -10.34 3.96 14.39
C PHE A 138 -11.74 4.19 13.84
N ARG A 139 -12.16 3.44 12.82
CA ARG A 139 -13.49 3.56 12.23
C ARG A 139 -14.60 2.87 13.01
N ASP A 140 -14.28 1.77 13.69
CA ASP A 140 -15.24 0.99 14.47
C ASP A 140 -15.57 1.68 15.81
N ASP A 141 -14.61 2.40 16.40
CA ASP A 141 -14.81 3.18 17.65
C ASP A 141 -14.22 4.61 17.54
N PRO A 142 -14.77 5.46 16.66
CA PRO A 142 -14.18 6.76 16.38
C PRO A 142 -14.13 7.69 17.59
N LYS A 143 -15.16 7.62 18.46
CA LYS A 143 -15.27 8.48 19.65
C LYS A 143 -14.16 8.19 20.66
N ARG A 144 -13.78 6.92 20.86
CA ARG A 144 -12.67 6.55 21.75
C ARG A 144 -11.35 7.19 21.34
N TYR A 145 -11.15 7.41 20.05
CA TYR A 145 -9.93 8.02 19.50
C TYR A 145 -10.10 9.52 19.18
N GLY A 146 -11.21 10.14 19.58
CA GLY A 146 -11.47 11.57 19.38
C GLY A 146 -11.90 11.97 17.97
N PHE A 147 -12.26 11.02 17.10
CA PHE A 147 -12.77 11.32 15.76
C PHE A 147 -14.27 11.64 15.80
N ALA A 148 -14.64 12.82 15.30
CA ALA A 148 -16.04 13.22 15.12
C ALA A 148 -16.64 12.68 13.80
N ASN A 149 -15.82 12.50 12.77
CA ASN A 149 -16.22 12.03 11.45
C ASN A 149 -15.10 11.16 10.87
N VAL A 150 -15.44 9.98 10.35
CA VAL A 150 -14.49 9.08 9.68
C VAL A 150 -14.84 8.83 8.21
N ASP A 151 -15.93 9.42 7.71
CA ASP A 151 -16.47 9.14 6.38
C ASP A 151 -16.18 10.22 5.35
N SER A 152 -16.17 11.49 5.77
CA SER A 152 -15.99 12.64 4.89
C SER A 152 -14.60 13.24 5.01
N ALA A 153 -14.12 13.86 3.94
CA ALA A 153 -12.90 14.64 3.94
C ALA A 153 -13.08 15.92 4.78
N CYS A 154 -12.01 16.36 5.44
CA CYS A 154 -11.99 17.63 6.16
C CYS A 154 -12.05 18.83 5.20
N CYS A 155 -11.53 18.66 3.99
CA CYS A 155 -11.49 19.65 2.91
C CYS A 155 -11.72 18.96 1.57
N GLY A 156 -12.17 19.73 0.58
CA GLY A 156 -12.49 19.23 -0.76
C GLY A 156 -13.94 19.51 -1.14
N ASN A 157 -14.31 19.08 -2.35
CA ASN A 157 -15.61 19.37 -2.94
C ASN A 157 -16.41 18.08 -3.21
N GLY A 158 -17.67 18.28 -3.59
CA GLY A 158 -18.54 17.18 -3.98
C GLY A 158 -18.94 16.27 -2.84
N LYS A 159 -19.38 15.06 -3.19
CA LYS A 159 -19.88 14.10 -2.19
C LYS A 159 -18.74 13.65 -1.27
N LEU A 160 -19.02 13.68 0.04
CA LEU A 160 -18.05 13.41 1.11
C LEU A 160 -16.79 14.29 1.05
N GLY A 161 -16.77 15.39 0.27
CA GLY A 161 -15.57 16.18 0.03
C GLY A 161 -14.49 15.44 -0.80
N GLY A 162 -14.85 14.37 -1.50
CA GLY A 162 -13.91 13.46 -2.16
C GLY A 162 -13.55 13.78 -3.61
N GLU A 163 -14.10 14.84 -4.20
CA GLU A 163 -13.79 15.22 -5.59
C GLU A 163 -12.47 15.97 -5.67
N LEU A 164 -11.61 15.56 -6.61
CA LEU A 164 -10.37 16.27 -6.92
C LEU A 164 -10.71 17.65 -7.48
N THR A 165 -10.27 18.69 -6.80
CA THR A 165 -10.33 20.06 -7.33
C THR A 165 -9.15 20.25 -8.27
N LEU A 166 -9.43 20.42 -9.56
CA LEU A 166 -8.42 20.91 -10.51
C LEU A 166 -8.24 22.40 -10.21
N TRP A 167 -7.13 22.76 -9.58
CA TRP A 167 -6.66 24.14 -9.51
C TRP A 167 -5.60 24.34 -10.60
#